data_AF-A0A316PIH9-F1
#
_entry.id   AF-A0A316PIH9-F1
#
_cell.length_a   1.000
_cell.length_b   1.000
_cell.length_c   1.000
_cell.angle_alpha   90.00
_cell.angle_beta   90.00
_cell.angle_gamma   90.00
#
_symmetry.space_group_name_H-M   'P 1'
#
loop_
_entity.id
_entity.type
_entity.pdbx_description
1 polymer ?
#
loop_
_entity_poly.entity_id
_entity_poly.type
_entity_poly.pdbx_seq_one_letter_code
_entity_poly.pdbx_strand_id
1 'polypeptide(L)'
;MKTVVLYTSHYGAAERYARALAAALGAPCFALGEEDVQAVHRAGRIVYGGGLYAGGVAGLCRAKKYFPGKDVFSVHCGAGPGAAAGGAR
;
A
#
# COMPACT_ATOMS: atom_id res chain seq x y z
N MET A 1 -5.91 -4.80 -18.27
CA MET A 1 -5.34 -3.66 -17.51
C MET A 1 -4.14 -4.15 -16.71
N LYS A 2 -3.03 -3.40 -16.69
CA LYS A 2 -1.86 -3.74 -15.87
C LYS A 2 -2.08 -3.25 -14.44
N THR A 3 -1.87 -4.15 -13.48
CA THR A 3 -1.99 -3.89 -12.04
C THR A 3 -0.61 -3.87 -11.41
N VAL A 4 -0.38 -2.96 -10.47
CA VAL A 4 0.83 -2.93 -9.65
C VAL A 4 0.42 -2.98 -8.18
N VAL A 5 1.18 -3.70 -7.36
CA VAL A 5 0.99 -3.70 -5.91
C VAL A 5 2.11 -2.88 -5.28
N LEU A 6 1.74 -1.84 -4.55
CA LEU A 6 2.64 -1.00 -3.75
C LEU A 6 2.36 -1.25 -2.29
N TYR A 7 3.37 -1.32 -1.45
CA TYR A 7 3.14 -1.44 -0.02
C TYR A 7 4.10 -0.62 0.83
N THR A 8 3.71 -0.37 2.07
CA THR A 8 4.56 0.25 3.07
C THR A 8 4.42 -0.54 4.35
N SER A 9 5.54 -1.08 4.85
CA SER A 9 5.56 -1.89 6.05
C SER A 9 6.68 -1.43 6.98
N HIS A 10 6.34 -1.29 8.27
CA HIS A 10 7.32 -0.98 9.32
C HIS A 10 7.79 -2.26 10.04
N TYR A 11 6.90 -3.26 10.18
CA TYR A 11 7.15 -4.52 10.89
C TYR A 11 6.98 -5.77 10.00
N GLY A 12 6.93 -5.61 8.67
CA GLY A 12 6.82 -6.70 7.70
C GLY A 12 5.43 -7.35 7.56
N ALA A 13 4.46 -7.04 8.43
CA ALA A 13 3.11 -7.61 8.33
C ALA A 13 2.41 -7.24 7.00
N ALA A 14 2.37 -5.94 6.66
CA ALA A 14 1.76 -5.46 5.42
C ALA A 14 2.48 -5.99 4.16
N GLU A 15 3.79 -6.24 4.24
CA GLU A 15 4.56 -6.83 3.13
C GLU A 15 4.09 -8.24 2.78
N ARG A 16 3.86 -9.10 3.78
CA ARG A 16 3.43 -10.49 3.54
C ARG A 16 2.11 -10.54 2.79
N TYR A 17 1.14 -9.71 3.19
CA TYR A 17 -0.14 -9.60 2.51
C TYR A 17 0.00 -9.00 1.11
N ALA A 18 0.80 -7.95 0.94
CA ALA A 18 1.04 -7.35 -0.37
C ALA A 18 1.65 -8.33 -1.36
N ARG A 19 2.66 -9.11 -0.92
CA ARG A 19 3.28 -10.17 -1.74
C ARG A 19 2.30 -11.29 -2.08
N ALA A 20 1.52 -11.76 -1.11
CA ALA A 20 0.50 -12.79 -1.35
C ALA A 20 -0.56 -12.31 -2.35
N LEU A 21 -1.02 -11.07 -2.22
CA LEU A 21 -1.98 -10.45 -3.11
C LEU A 21 -1.39 -10.25 -4.52
N ALA A 22 -0.14 -9.79 -4.61
CA ALA A 22 0.57 -9.64 -5.87
C ALA A 22 0.73 -10.98 -6.59
N ALA A 23 1.07 -12.06 -5.86
CA ALA A 23 1.14 -13.41 -6.40
C ALA A 23 -0.23 -13.89 -6.92
N ALA A 24 -1.31 -13.65 -6.17
CA ALA A 24 -2.67 -14.01 -6.59
C ALA A 24 -3.14 -13.21 -7.82
N LEU A 25 -2.70 -11.95 -7.95
CA LEU A 25 -3.03 -11.07 -9.07
C LEU A 25 -2.08 -11.23 -10.27
N GLY A 26 -1.00 -12.01 -10.15
CA GLY A 26 0.07 -12.06 -11.15
C GLY A 26 0.71 -10.69 -11.42
N ALA A 27 0.74 -9.82 -10.40
CA ALA A 27 1.18 -8.44 -10.51
C ALA A 27 2.54 -8.25 -9.82
N PRO A 28 3.37 -7.30 -10.28
CA PRO A 28 4.59 -6.93 -9.59
C PRO A 28 4.28 -6.22 -8.25
N CYS A 29 5.09 -6.49 -7.24
CA CYS A 29 4.98 -5.96 -5.89
C CYS A 29 6.22 -5.12 -5.56
N PHE A 30 6.03 -3.89 -5.09
CA PHE A 30 7.14 -3.01 -4.69
C PHE A 30 6.89 -2.34 -3.33
N ALA A 31 7.96 -2.14 -2.57
CA ALA A 31 7.93 -1.31 -1.39
C ALA A 31 7.94 0.17 -1.80
N LEU A 32 7.19 1.01 -1.09
CA LEU A 32 7.14 2.45 -1.31
C LEU A 32 8.48 3.09 -0.90
N GLY A 33 9.17 3.71 -1.86
CA GLY A 33 10.56 4.15 -1.80
C GLY A 33 11.48 3.37 -2.76
N GLU A 34 11.15 2.13 -3.08
CA GLU A 34 11.95 1.22 -3.91
C GLU A 34 11.20 0.79 -5.20
N GLU A 35 10.05 1.41 -5.48
CA GLU A 35 9.26 1.10 -6.65
C GLU A 35 9.90 1.56 -7.97
N ASP A 36 9.70 0.75 -9.02
CA ASP A 36 9.90 1.23 -10.38
C ASP A 36 8.77 2.22 -10.74
N VAL A 37 9.09 3.51 -10.65
CA VAL A 37 8.21 4.63 -10.99
C VAL A 37 7.59 4.47 -12.38
N GLN A 38 8.33 3.96 -13.36
CA GLN A 38 7.85 3.79 -14.73
C GLN A 38 6.87 2.61 -14.83
N ALA A 39 7.12 1.52 -14.12
CA ALA A 39 6.17 0.40 -14.03
C ALA A 39 4.87 0.84 -13.37
N VAL A 40 4.94 1.61 -12.28
CA VAL A 40 3.78 2.17 -11.57
C VAL A 40 3.03 3.17 -12.45
N HIS A 41 3.73 4.02 -13.22
CA HIS A 41 3.10 4.98 -14.13
C HIS A 41 2.34 4.29 -15.26
N ARG A 42 2.88 3.20 -15.81
CA ARG A 42 2.26 2.40 -16.87
C ARG A 42 1.12 1.50 -16.39
N ALA A 43 1.00 1.28 -15.09
CA ALA A 43 -0.11 0.54 -14.51
C ALA A 43 -1.40 1.39 -14.57
N GLY A 44 -2.51 0.78 -14.98
CA GLY A 44 -3.84 1.41 -14.94
C GLY A 44 -4.55 1.19 -13.61
N ARG A 45 -4.08 0.21 -12.82
CA ARG A 45 -4.60 -0.11 -11.49
C ARG A 45 -3.46 -0.19 -10.48
N ILE A 46 -3.66 0.43 -9.33
CA ILE A 46 -2.72 0.42 -8.21
C ILE A 46 -3.42 -0.19 -7.01
N VAL A 47 -2.80 -1.21 -6.44
CA VAL A 47 -3.21 -1.76 -5.15
C VAL A 47 -2.19 -1.31 -4.11
N TYR A 48 -2.62 -0.54 -3.13
CA TYR A 48 -1.76 -0.01 -2.09
C TYR A 48 -1.98 -0.75 -0.77
N GLY A 49 -0.92 -1.32 -0.18
CA GLY A 49 -0.94 -2.07 1.07
C GLY A 49 -0.22 -1.32 2.19
N GLY A 50 -0.92 -0.86 3.23
CA GLY A 50 -0.31 -0.09 4.32
C GLY A 50 -0.62 -0.65 5.70
N GLY A 51 0.28 -0.45 6.66
CA GLY A 51 -0.05 -0.62 8.07
C GLY A 51 -0.98 0.51 8.54
N LEU A 52 -2.00 0.17 9.32
CA LEU A 52 -2.85 1.17 9.99
C LEU A 52 -2.11 1.62 11.26
N TYR A 53 -1.77 2.91 11.34
CA TYR A 53 -0.98 3.47 12.43
C TYR A 53 -1.57 4.81 12.89
N ALA A 54 -1.84 4.94 14.19
CA ALA A 54 -2.34 6.17 14.82
C ALA A 54 -3.54 6.84 14.09
N GLY A 55 -4.45 6.03 13.52
CA GLY A 55 -5.63 6.51 12.78
C GLY A 55 -5.40 6.86 11.30
N GLY A 56 -4.19 6.61 10.78
CA GLY A 56 -3.84 6.81 9.36
C GLY A 56 -3.23 5.58 8.72
N VAL A 57 -3.06 5.64 7.40
CA VAL A 57 -2.38 4.61 6.62
C VAL A 57 -0.94 5.05 6.40
N ALA A 58 0.01 4.31 6.95
CA ALA A 58 1.43 4.60 6.82
C ALA A 58 1.84 4.64 5.34
N GLY A 59 2.42 5.75 4.89
CA GLY A 59 2.94 5.93 3.53
C GLY A 59 1.92 6.41 2.48
N LEU A 60 0.62 6.48 2.80
CA LEU A 60 -0.43 6.82 1.83
C LEU A 60 -0.23 8.19 1.20
N CYS A 61 0.21 9.20 1.96
CA CYS A 61 0.49 10.54 1.44
C CYS A 61 1.55 10.53 0.33
N ARG A 62 2.55 9.64 0.41
CA ARG A 62 3.59 9.49 -0.62
C ARG A 62 3.07 8.68 -1.81
N ALA A 63 2.21 7.69 -1.58
CA ALA A 63 1.60 6.90 -2.64
C ALA A 63 0.58 7.69 -3.48
N LYS A 64 -0.09 8.69 -2.89
CA LYS A 64 -1.08 9.55 -3.56
C LYS A 64 -0.60 10.19 -4.86
N LYS A 65 0.70 10.46 -5.01
CA LYS A 65 1.28 11.01 -6.25
C LYS A 65 1.04 10.11 -7.47
N TYR A 66 0.80 8.81 -7.27
CA TYR A 66 0.57 7.84 -8.34
C TYR A 66 -0.89 7.60 -8.70
N PHE A 67 -1.82 8.10 -7.89
CA PHE A 67 -3.26 7.82 -8.00
C PHE A 67 -4.03 8.58 -9.10
N PRO A 68 -3.62 9.78 -9.58
CA PRO A 68 -4.46 10.50 -10.52
C PRO A 68 -4.63 9.72 -11.84
N GLY A 69 -5.88 9.53 -12.24
CA GLY A 69 -6.24 8.83 -13.48
C GLY A 69 -6.16 7.30 -13.43
N LYS A 70 -6.12 6.69 -12.24
CA LYS A 70 -6.01 5.23 -12.07
C LYS A 70 -7.02 4.67 -11.08
N ASP A 71 -7.33 3.39 -11.25
CA ASP A 71 -8.08 2.63 -10.25
C ASP A 71 -7.18 2.37 -9.04
N VAL A 72 -7.56 2.87 -7.87
CA VAL A 72 -6.76 2.68 -6.63
C VAL A 72 -7.55 1.86 -5.63
N PHE A 73 -6.96 0.75 -5.19
CA PHE A 73 -7.51 -0.09 -4.13
C PHE A 73 -6.55 -0.08 -2.94
N SER A 74 -7.04 0.21 -1.74
CA SER A 74 -6.19 0.32 -0.55
C SER A 74 -6.52 -0.79 0.44
N VAL A 75 -5.51 -1.61 0.79
CA VAL A 75 -5.60 -2.72 1.71
C VAL A 75 -4.81 -2.37 2.96
N HIS A 76 -5.41 -2.55 4.13
CA HIS A 76 -4.77 -2.20 5.39
C HIS A 76 -4.77 -3.39 6.33
N CYS A 77 -3.59 -3.69 6.87
CA CYS A 77 -3.44 -4.70 7.91
C CYS A 77 -3.36 -3.98 9.26
N GLY A 78 -4.38 -4.19 10.09
CA GLY A 78 -4.47 -3.69 11.47
C GLY A 78 -5.37 -4.60 12.30
N ALA A 79 -5.09 -4.73 13.59
CA ALA A 79 -5.94 -5.46 14.53
C ALA A 79 -7.09 -4.55 15.01
N GLY A 80 -8.35 -4.96 14.84
CA GLY A 80 -9.46 -4.38 15.62
C GLY A 80 -9.65 -5.14 16.94
N PRO A 81 -10.43 -4.63 17.93
CA PRO A 81 -10.89 -3.27 18.17
C PRO A 81 -10.02 -2.61 19.25
N GLY A 82 -9.37 -1.52 18.90
CA GLY A 82 -8.53 -0.78 19.82
C GLY A 82 -8.16 0.53 19.16
N ALA A 83 -9.07 1.49 19.20
CA ALA A 83 -8.74 2.89 18.95
C ALA A 83 -7.71 3.34 20.00
N ALA A 84 -6.44 3.11 19.74
CA ALA A 84 -5.36 3.83 20.41
C ALA A 84 -4.94 4.97 19.48
N ALA A 85 -5.81 5.98 19.37
CA ALA A 85 -5.38 7.34 19.09
C ALA A 85 -4.58 7.81 20.32
N GLY A 86 -3.36 7.30 20.45
CA GLY A 86 -2.44 7.64 21.51
C GLY A 86 -1.48 8.73 21.06
N GLY A 87 -1.82 9.97 21.42
CA GLY A 87 -0.87 11.02 21.78
C GLY A 87 0.06 11.56 20.70
N ALA A 88 -0.32 12.70 20.11
CA ALA A 88 0.65 13.77 19.92
C ALA A 88 0.39 14.77 21.07
N ARG A 89 1.31 14.80 22.03
CA ARG A 89 1.47 15.93 22.96
C ARG A 89 2.24 17.04 22.24
#